data_AF-A0A7J6QGM4-F1
#
_entry.id   AF-A0A7J6QGM4-F1
#
_cell.length_a   1.000
_cell.length_b   1.000
_cell.length_c   1.000
_cell.angle_alpha   90.00
_cell.angle_beta   90.00
_cell.angle_gamma   90.00
#
_symmetry.space_group_name_H-M   'P 1'
#
loop_
_entity.id
_entity.type
_entity.pdbx_description
1 polymer ?
#
loop_
_entity_poly.entity_id
_entity_poly.type
_entity_poly.pdbx_seq_one_letter_code
_entity_poly.pdbx_strand_id
1 'polypeptide(L)'
;MYNGIGLQTPRGSGTSGYVQRNKSYLRPQRTDIKPFRESEAAAPPKPKKADPELIYHNQKREIEVKLIDLQDTLLESGEEEDIVQKKVDKERQKLYKELDDRRADAEAHGGELQADQMASTHDGSVAAPLTSITTLVRYLQLQKRQAERAAKAFGINTRDHEEGVAFDKDRQHQQKLQRMMDAQARDAERWAAPGGENGDGGAMRKNQRNSRPPAKAGESWRDFAERRKEKGWAAEEREETEEGAAKRREAKRVRREEKASQGQQQEQERS
;
A
#
# COMPACT_ATOMS: atom_id res chain seq x y z
N MET A 1 -30.03 -34.64 -33.59
CA MET A 1 -28.82 -33.92 -33.09
C MET A 1 -29.26 -32.72 -32.28
N TYR A 2 -28.70 -32.52 -31.09
CA TYR A 2 -28.98 -31.36 -30.25
C TYR A 2 -27.76 -30.45 -30.27
N ASN A 3 -27.92 -29.17 -30.65
CA ASN A 3 -26.83 -28.19 -30.80
C ASN A 3 -25.66 -28.65 -31.72
N GLY A 4 -25.93 -29.49 -32.72
CA GLY A 4 -24.90 -30.04 -33.62
C GLY A 4 -23.96 -31.06 -32.97
N ILE A 5 -24.29 -31.56 -31.78
CA ILE A 5 -23.45 -32.50 -31.01
C ILE A 5 -24.16 -33.87 -30.93
N GLY A 6 -23.38 -34.96 -30.98
CA GLY A 6 -23.86 -36.33 -30.85
C GLY A 6 -24.18 -37.04 -32.17
N LEU A 7 -24.83 -38.20 -32.08
CA LEU A 7 -25.25 -39.00 -33.24
C LEU A 7 -26.64 -38.58 -33.75
N GLN A 8 -26.90 -38.76 -35.04
CA GLN A 8 -28.23 -38.54 -35.63
C GLN A 8 -29.23 -39.60 -35.16
N THR A 9 -28.81 -40.86 -35.14
CA THR A 9 -29.52 -41.99 -34.54
C THR A 9 -28.53 -42.89 -33.78
N PRO A 10 -28.90 -43.46 -32.63
CA PRO A 10 -28.03 -44.40 -31.90
C PRO A 10 -27.98 -45.79 -32.56
N ARG A 11 -28.96 -46.12 -33.43
CA ARG A 11 -29.06 -47.40 -34.15
C ARG A 11 -27.87 -47.58 -35.09
N GLY A 12 -27.20 -48.73 -35.00
CA GLY A 12 -26.00 -49.03 -35.80
C GLY A 12 -24.68 -48.50 -35.22
N SER A 13 -24.71 -47.67 -34.17
CA SER A 13 -23.49 -47.17 -33.51
C SER A 13 -22.92 -48.11 -32.45
N GLY A 14 -23.69 -49.12 -32.02
CA GLY A 14 -23.30 -50.03 -30.93
C GLY A 14 -23.26 -49.37 -29.54
N THR A 15 -23.75 -48.13 -29.39
CA THR A 15 -23.77 -47.39 -28.12
C THR A 15 -25.18 -46.92 -27.76
N SER A 16 -25.40 -46.46 -26.52
CA SER A 16 -26.69 -45.91 -26.06
C SER A 16 -27.03 -44.54 -26.65
N GLY A 17 -26.10 -43.86 -27.33
CA GLY A 17 -26.27 -42.50 -27.84
C GLY A 17 -26.30 -41.42 -26.76
N TYR A 18 -25.92 -41.73 -25.52
CA TYR A 18 -25.86 -40.76 -24.43
C TYR A 18 -24.67 -39.80 -24.60
N VAL A 19 -24.94 -38.49 -24.65
CA VAL A 19 -23.93 -37.44 -24.86
C VAL A 19 -23.72 -36.66 -23.57
N GLN A 20 -22.49 -36.66 -23.04
CA GLN A 20 -22.12 -35.88 -21.87
C GLN A 20 -21.24 -34.69 -22.26
N ARG A 21 -21.44 -33.53 -21.62
CA ARG A 21 -20.54 -32.39 -21.76
C ARG A 21 -19.15 -32.70 -21.17
N ASN A 22 -18.09 -32.32 -21.87
CA ASN A 22 -16.74 -32.36 -21.30
C ASN A 22 -16.61 -31.30 -20.20
N LYS A 23 -16.35 -31.73 -18.95
CA LYS A 23 -16.17 -30.83 -17.80
C LYS A 23 -14.78 -30.19 -17.75
N SER A 24 -13.80 -30.79 -18.42
CA SER A 24 -12.40 -30.33 -18.48
C SER A 24 -12.13 -29.41 -19.68
N TYR A 25 -13.12 -29.19 -20.54
CA TYR A 25 -12.97 -28.29 -21.68
C TYR A 25 -12.84 -26.83 -21.19
N LEU A 26 -11.66 -26.25 -21.41
CA LEU A 26 -11.41 -24.84 -21.15
C LEU A 26 -12.10 -24.01 -22.22
N ARG A 27 -12.88 -23.02 -21.80
CA ARG A 27 -13.49 -22.07 -22.73
C ARG A 27 -12.37 -21.25 -23.39
N PRO A 28 -12.38 -21.07 -24.72
CA PRO A 28 -11.41 -20.20 -25.38
C PRO A 28 -11.52 -18.78 -24.81
N GLN A 29 -10.38 -18.11 -24.72
CA GLN A 29 -10.31 -16.76 -24.18
C GLN A 29 -11.13 -15.82 -25.09
N ARG A 30 -11.92 -14.96 -24.45
CA ARG A 30 -12.73 -13.93 -25.09
C ARG A 30 -11.83 -12.97 -25.88
N THR A 31 -12.00 -12.90 -27.20
CA THR A 31 -11.22 -12.02 -28.10
C THR A 31 -11.78 -10.59 -28.17
N ASP A 32 -12.95 -10.35 -27.58
CA ASP A 32 -13.58 -9.04 -27.45
C ASP A 32 -12.92 -8.16 -26.39
N ILE A 33 -12.17 -8.77 -25.46
CA ILE A 33 -11.42 -8.04 -24.44
C ILE A 33 -9.99 -7.86 -24.95
N LYS A 34 -9.68 -6.65 -25.44
CA LYS A 34 -8.33 -6.29 -25.87
C LYS A 34 -7.33 -6.51 -24.72
N PRO A 35 -6.14 -7.05 -25.00
CA PRO A 35 -5.14 -7.26 -23.97
C PRO A 35 -4.70 -5.90 -23.39
N PHE A 36 -4.57 -5.82 -22.08
CA PHE A 36 -4.14 -4.63 -21.31
C PHE A 36 -2.88 -3.95 -21.87
N ARG A 37 -2.01 -4.69 -22.57
CA ARG A 37 -0.79 -4.18 -23.21
C ARG A 37 -1.06 -3.28 -24.42
N GLU A 38 -2.18 -3.47 -25.13
CA GLU A 38 -2.53 -2.61 -26.27
C GLU A 38 -3.05 -1.23 -25.79
N SER A 39 -3.58 -1.15 -24.57
CA SER A 39 -3.92 0.12 -23.91
C SER A 39 -2.72 0.87 -23.33
N GLU A 40 -1.56 0.21 -23.11
CA GLU A 40 -0.31 0.88 -22.70
C GLU A 40 0.42 1.51 -23.90
N ALA A 41 0.24 0.98 -25.10
CA ALA A 41 0.77 1.56 -26.34
C ALA A 41 -0.03 2.77 -26.84
N ALA A 42 -1.26 2.94 -26.34
CA ALA A 42 -2.04 4.15 -26.58
C ALA A 42 -1.48 5.30 -25.74
N ALA A 43 -1.35 6.49 -26.35
CA ALA A 43 -0.93 7.68 -25.62
C ALA A 43 -1.80 7.85 -24.36
N PRO A 44 -1.20 8.20 -23.21
CA PRO A 44 -1.95 8.37 -21.98
C PRO A 44 -3.09 9.38 -22.22
N PRO A 45 -4.28 9.14 -21.65
CA PRO A 45 -5.39 10.06 -21.80
C PRO A 45 -4.95 11.46 -21.35
N LYS A 46 -5.28 12.48 -22.15
CA LYS A 46 -4.97 13.87 -21.80
C LYS A 46 -5.53 14.16 -20.41
N PRO A 47 -4.73 14.72 -19.47
CA PRO A 47 -5.24 15.06 -18.15
C PRO A 47 -6.39 16.05 -18.32
N LYS A 48 -7.49 15.80 -17.61
CA LYS A 48 -8.61 16.73 -17.58
C LYS A 48 -8.15 18.01 -16.89
N LYS A 49 -8.46 19.15 -17.51
CA LYS A 49 -8.24 20.46 -16.89
C LYS A 49 -9.19 20.64 -15.72
N ALA A 50 -8.78 21.39 -14.71
CA ALA A 50 -9.64 21.74 -13.58
C ALA A 50 -10.67 22.80 -14.00
N ASP A 51 -11.83 22.80 -13.36
CA ASP A 51 -12.91 23.74 -13.66
C ASP A 51 -12.48 25.17 -13.30
N PRO A 52 -12.63 26.16 -14.21
CA PRO A 52 -12.13 27.53 -13.99
C PRO A 52 -12.80 28.22 -12.81
N GLU A 53 -14.07 27.90 -12.54
CA GLU A 53 -14.81 28.41 -11.38
C GLU A 53 -14.22 27.91 -10.06
N LEU A 54 -13.74 26.65 -10.02
CA LEU A 54 -13.09 26.09 -8.85
C LEU A 54 -11.75 26.76 -8.57
N ILE A 55 -10.98 27.06 -9.63
CA ILE A 55 -9.70 27.79 -9.52
C ILE A 55 -9.93 29.18 -8.94
N TYR A 56 -10.90 29.92 -9.50
CA TYR A 56 -11.27 31.25 -9.04
C TYR A 56 -11.76 31.25 -7.58
N HIS A 57 -12.56 30.25 -7.19
CA HIS A 57 -13.00 30.10 -5.81
C HIS A 57 -11.83 29.83 -4.84
N ASN A 58 -10.85 29.01 -5.23
CA ASN A 58 -9.67 28.76 -4.43
C ASN A 58 -8.83 30.03 -4.23
N GLN A 59 -8.65 30.84 -5.28
CA GLN A 59 -7.96 32.13 -5.19
C GLN A 59 -8.68 33.11 -4.23
N LYS A 60 -10.01 33.16 -4.27
CA LYS A 60 -10.79 33.94 -3.29
C LYS A 60 -10.58 33.45 -1.86
N ARG A 61 -10.58 32.13 -1.66
CA ARG A 61 -10.31 31.53 -0.35
C ARG A 61 -8.92 31.90 0.16
N GLU A 62 -7.91 31.89 -0.70
CA GLU A 62 -6.55 32.31 -0.33
C GLU A 62 -6.48 33.79 0.07
N ILE A 63 -7.25 34.66 -0.58
CA ILE A 63 -7.38 36.06 -0.15
C ILE A 63 -8.00 36.15 1.24
N GLU A 64 -9.12 35.45 1.50
CA GLU A 64 -9.76 35.49 2.83
C GLU A 64 -8.84 34.95 3.92
N VAL A 65 -8.03 33.92 3.65
CA VAL A 65 -7.02 33.45 4.61
C VAL A 65 -5.99 34.54 4.91
N LYS A 66 -5.46 35.23 3.88
CA LYS A 66 -4.53 36.35 4.08
C LYS A 66 -5.15 37.50 4.87
N LEU A 67 -6.44 37.76 4.68
CA LEU A 67 -7.17 38.79 5.42
C LEU A 67 -7.40 38.42 6.89
N ILE A 68 -7.63 37.14 7.18
CA ILE A 68 -7.70 36.62 8.56
C ILE A 68 -6.34 36.79 9.24
N ASP A 69 -5.25 36.39 8.58
CA ASP A 69 -3.90 36.57 9.11
C ASP A 69 -3.59 38.07 9.36
N LEU A 70 -4.02 38.96 8.45
CA LEU A 70 -3.90 40.41 8.62
C LEU A 70 -4.70 40.92 9.82
N GLN A 71 -5.93 40.43 10.00
CA GLN A 71 -6.76 40.79 11.15
C GLN A 71 -6.08 40.40 12.46
N ASP A 72 -5.59 39.16 12.56
CA ASP A 72 -4.93 38.64 13.77
C ASP A 72 -3.67 39.46 14.11
N THR A 73 -2.86 39.79 13.11
CA THR A 73 -1.65 40.60 13.31
C THR A 73 -1.92 42.04 13.76
N LEU A 74 -3.02 42.65 13.29
CA LEU A 74 -3.44 44.00 13.72
C LEU A 74 -4.07 43.99 15.12
N LEU A 75 -4.76 42.91 15.50
CA LEU A 75 -5.27 42.75 16.86
C LEU A 75 -4.13 42.49 17.85
N GLU A 76 -3.14 41.68 17.48
CA GLU A 76 -1.95 41.42 18.31
C GLU A 76 -1.10 42.68 18.52
N SER A 77 -1.06 43.59 17.54
CA SER A 77 -0.39 44.89 17.68
C SER A 77 -1.17 45.90 18.55
N GLY A 78 -2.37 45.54 19.03
CA GLY A 78 -3.16 46.32 19.97
C GLY A 78 -4.00 47.42 19.31
N GLU A 79 -4.31 47.31 18.03
CA GLU A 79 -5.24 48.23 17.36
C GLU A 79 -6.69 47.97 17.77
N GLU A 80 -7.50 49.03 17.77
CA GLU A 80 -8.93 48.95 18.09
C GLU A 80 -9.71 48.18 17.01
N GLU A 81 -10.62 47.29 17.43
CA GLU A 81 -11.35 46.35 16.54
C GLU A 81 -12.06 47.07 15.38
N ASP A 82 -12.67 48.23 15.65
CA ASP A 82 -13.36 49.04 14.63
C ASP A 82 -12.43 49.59 13.55
N ILE A 83 -11.18 49.88 13.91
CA ILE A 83 -10.15 50.39 12.99
C ILE A 83 -9.59 49.24 12.17
N VAL A 84 -9.33 48.10 12.82
CA VAL A 84 -8.90 46.86 12.17
C VAL A 84 -9.90 46.42 11.11
N GLN A 85 -11.19 46.39 11.44
CA GLN A 85 -12.25 46.02 10.51
C GLN A 85 -12.25 46.92 9.26
N LYS A 86 -12.14 48.24 9.43
CA LYS A 86 -12.06 49.20 8.31
C LYS A 86 -10.80 49.00 7.46
N LYS A 87 -9.67 48.60 8.05
CA LYS A 87 -8.43 48.30 7.32
C LYS A 87 -8.57 47.00 6.52
N VAL A 88 -9.08 45.94 7.15
CA VAL A 88 -9.33 44.64 6.51
C VAL A 88 -10.34 44.77 5.36
N ASP A 89 -11.42 45.53 5.54
CA ASP A 89 -12.41 45.74 4.47
C ASP A 89 -11.83 46.52 3.28
N LYS A 90 -10.95 47.50 3.54
CA LYS A 90 -10.21 48.20 2.47
C LYS A 90 -9.28 47.25 1.72
N GLU A 91 -8.52 46.42 2.43
CA GLU A 91 -7.63 45.43 1.82
C GLU A 91 -8.40 44.36 1.05
N ARG A 92 -9.54 43.88 1.58
CA ARG A 92 -10.44 42.96 0.88
C ARG A 92 -10.88 43.50 -0.47
N GLN A 93 -11.35 44.76 -0.50
CA GLN A 93 -11.79 45.40 -1.74
C GLN A 93 -10.65 45.55 -2.76
N LYS A 94 -9.42 45.82 -2.31
CA LYS A 94 -8.25 45.92 -3.19
C LYS A 94 -7.90 44.56 -3.79
N LEU A 95 -7.75 43.54 -2.96
CA LEU A 95 -7.34 42.20 -3.39
C LEU A 95 -8.38 41.55 -4.30
N TYR A 96 -9.68 41.79 -4.05
CA TYR A 96 -10.74 41.29 -4.93
C TYR A 96 -10.71 41.95 -6.30
N LYS A 97 -10.47 43.28 -6.36
CA LYS A 97 -10.30 43.99 -7.64
C LYS A 97 -9.10 43.47 -8.41
N GLU A 98 -7.96 43.29 -7.76
CA GLU A 98 -6.76 42.75 -8.40
C GLU A 98 -6.98 41.33 -8.94
N LEU A 99 -7.73 40.48 -8.22
CA LEU A 99 -8.08 39.14 -8.69
C LEU A 99 -9.02 39.21 -9.90
N ASP A 100 -10.05 40.06 -9.86
CA ASP A 100 -10.99 40.23 -10.97
C ASP A 100 -10.29 40.81 -12.22
N ASP A 101 -9.36 41.75 -12.05
CA ASP A 101 -8.53 42.29 -13.13
C ASP A 101 -7.63 41.19 -13.72
N ARG A 102 -6.94 40.42 -12.88
CA ARG A 102 -6.13 39.26 -13.31
C ARG A 102 -6.96 38.22 -14.06
N ARG A 103 -8.22 38.02 -13.66
CA ARG A 103 -9.14 37.13 -14.38
C ARG A 103 -9.51 37.70 -15.74
N ALA A 104 -9.84 38.98 -15.82
CA ALA A 104 -10.16 39.64 -17.09
C ALA A 104 -8.97 39.59 -18.06
N ASP A 105 -7.75 39.82 -17.58
CA ASP A 105 -6.52 39.72 -18.39
C ASP A 105 -6.28 38.30 -18.90
N ALA A 106 -6.50 37.28 -18.05
CA ALA A 106 -6.39 35.88 -18.47
C ALA A 106 -7.41 35.55 -19.57
N GLU A 107 -8.66 35.94 -19.39
CA GLU A 107 -9.73 35.77 -20.39
C GLU A 107 -9.42 36.49 -21.71
N ALA A 108 -8.84 37.70 -21.67
CA ALA A 108 -8.47 38.48 -22.84
C ALA A 108 -7.29 37.90 -23.64
N HIS A 109 -6.29 37.32 -22.96
CA HIS A 109 -5.10 36.73 -23.59
C HIS A 109 -5.28 35.27 -24.00
N GLY A 110 -6.50 34.72 -23.90
CA GLY A 110 -6.78 33.30 -24.16
C GLY A 110 -6.05 32.36 -23.19
N GLY A 111 -5.58 32.91 -22.06
CA GLY A 111 -4.91 32.18 -21.00
C GLY A 111 -5.94 31.66 -20.00
N GLU A 112 -5.80 30.40 -19.58
CA GLU A 112 -6.58 29.90 -18.46
C GLU A 112 -6.03 30.46 -17.15
N LEU A 113 -6.93 30.69 -16.17
CA LEU A 113 -6.54 30.88 -14.78
C LEU A 113 -5.73 29.65 -14.37
N GLN A 114 -4.43 29.82 -14.20
CA GLN A 114 -3.58 28.74 -13.71
C GLN A 114 -3.94 28.49 -12.24
N ALA A 115 -4.17 27.23 -11.91
CA ALA A 115 -4.20 26.83 -10.51
C ALA A 115 -2.85 27.19 -9.90
N ASP A 116 -2.85 27.99 -8.82
CA ASP A 116 -1.64 28.18 -8.04
C ASP A 116 -1.14 26.79 -7.65
N GLN A 117 0.10 26.47 -8.04
CA GLN A 117 0.68 25.11 -8.00
C GLN A 117 0.77 24.52 -6.58
N MET A 118 0.30 25.25 -5.58
CA MET A 118 0.33 24.92 -4.16
C MET A 118 -0.83 24.01 -3.74
N ALA A 119 -1.87 23.86 -4.59
CA ALA A 119 -3.08 23.08 -4.30
C ALA A 119 -3.16 21.73 -5.02
N SER A 120 -2.05 21.17 -5.50
CA SER A 120 -2.02 19.77 -5.98
C SER A 120 -2.13 18.81 -4.78
N THR A 121 -3.36 18.63 -4.32
CA THR A 121 -3.76 17.65 -3.31
C THR A 121 -4.33 16.42 -4.01
N HIS A 122 -3.48 15.66 -4.69
CA HIS A 122 -3.81 14.30 -5.14
C HIS A 122 -3.18 13.23 -4.23
N ASP A 123 -2.94 13.53 -2.96
CA ASP A 123 -2.77 12.46 -1.98
C ASP A 123 -3.30 12.91 -0.62
N GLY A 124 -4.27 12.14 -0.12
CA GLY A 124 -5.02 12.46 1.09
C GLY A 124 -4.11 12.54 2.32
N SER A 125 -3.74 13.76 2.70
CA SER A 125 -3.39 14.07 4.09
C SER A 125 -3.65 15.54 4.37
N VAL A 126 -4.70 15.78 5.17
CA VAL A 126 -4.93 16.91 6.06
C VAL A 126 -4.24 18.24 5.70
N ALA A 127 -5.03 19.14 5.13
CA ALA A 127 -4.69 20.56 5.03
C ALA A 127 -4.51 21.15 6.43
N ALA A 128 -3.26 21.41 6.81
CA ALA A 128 -2.90 22.42 7.80
C ALA A 128 -1.92 23.38 7.11
N PRO A 129 -2.10 24.71 7.26
CA PRO A 129 -1.24 25.70 6.60
C PRO A 129 0.23 25.45 6.98
N LEU A 130 1.09 25.44 5.95
CA LEU A 130 2.52 25.14 6.06
C LEU A 130 3.29 26.39 6.56
N THR A 131 2.78 27.07 7.59
CA THR A 131 3.30 28.35 8.09
C THR A 131 4.24 28.21 9.29
N SER A 132 4.44 27.01 9.85
CA SER A 132 5.34 26.80 10.99
C SER A 132 6.42 25.78 10.68
N ILE A 133 7.66 26.04 11.12
CA ILE A 133 8.82 25.14 10.99
C ILE A 133 8.46 23.72 11.49
N THR A 134 7.63 23.62 12.52
CA THR A 134 7.12 22.39 13.11
C THR A 134 6.18 21.59 12.18
N THR A 135 5.32 22.25 11.37
CA THR A 135 4.49 21.53 10.39
C THR A 135 5.32 21.01 9.21
N LEU A 136 6.34 21.76 8.78
CA LEU A 136 7.26 21.32 7.73
C LEU A 136 8.09 20.10 8.17
N VAL A 137 8.64 20.12 9.38
CA VAL A 137 9.35 18.97 9.97
C VAL A 137 8.44 17.74 10.06
N ARG A 138 7.18 17.92 10.49
CA ARG A 138 6.19 16.84 10.57
C ARG A 138 5.85 16.27 9.19
N TYR A 139 5.71 17.12 8.18
CA TYR A 139 5.47 16.70 6.80
C TYR A 139 6.65 15.91 6.23
N LEU A 140 7.88 16.39 6.41
CA LEU A 140 9.09 15.66 6.01
C LEU A 140 9.21 14.32 6.72
N GLN A 141 8.82 14.25 7.99
CA GLN A 141 8.84 13.01 8.75
C GLN A 141 7.76 12.01 8.29
N LEU A 142 6.59 12.50 7.88
CA LEU A 142 5.55 11.68 7.26
C LEU A 142 5.99 11.13 5.90
N GLN A 143 6.58 11.98 5.05
CA GLN A 143 7.19 11.59 3.77
C GLN A 143 8.24 10.49 3.97
N LYS A 144 9.19 10.69 4.90
CA LYS A 144 10.20 9.67 5.26
C LYS A 144 9.54 8.37 5.71
N ARG A 145 8.51 8.43 6.57
CA ARG A 145 7.81 7.23 7.05
C ARG A 145 7.04 6.52 5.94
N GLN A 146 6.49 7.25 4.96
CA GLN A 146 5.85 6.65 3.79
C GLN A 146 6.89 5.96 2.90
N ALA A 147 8.02 6.62 2.64
CA ALA A 147 9.14 6.03 1.90
C ALA A 147 9.70 4.77 2.60
N GLU A 148 9.88 4.79 3.93
CA GLU A 148 10.29 3.63 4.71
C GLU A 148 9.27 2.47 4.65
N ARG A 149 7.97 2.80 4.70
CA ARG A 149 6.91 1.80 4.56
C ARG A 149 6.90 1.18 3.17
N ALA A 150 7.09 1.99 2.13
CA ALA A 150 7.23 1.52 0.76
C ALA A 150 8.48 0.65 0.61
N ALA A 151 9.65 1.12 1.05
CA ALA A 151 10.90 0.37 1.03
C ALA A 151 10.75 -0.99 1.73
N LYS A 152 10.14 -1.01 2.92
CA LYS A 152 9.85 -2.25 3.65
C LYS A 152 8.88 -3.18 2.92
N ALA A 153 7.85 -2.64 2.27
CA ALA A 153 6.91 -3.43 1.47
C ALA A 153 7.57 -4.05 0.25
N PHE A 154 8.50 -3.33 -0.39
CA PHE A 154 9.32 -3.83 -1.49
C PHE A 154 10.51 -4.69 -1.03
N GLY A 155 10.69 -4.87 0.28
CA GLY A 155 11.80 -5.66 0.83
C GLY A 155 13.18 -5.02 0.62
N ILE A 156 13.23 -3.70 0.43
CA ILE A 156 14.47 -2.93 0.30
C ILE A 156 14.99 -2.62 1.70
N ASN A 157 16.18 -3.12 2.03
CA ASN A 157 16.87 -2.78 3.27
C ASN A 157 17.53 -1.42 3.11
N THR A 158 17.01 -0.39 3.80
CA THR A 158 17.54 0.98 3.72
C THR A 158 18.99 1.15 4.16
N ARG A 159 19.57 0.16 4.88
CA ARG A 159 20.98 0.16 5.31
C ARG A 159 21.94 -0.39 4.26
N ASP A 160 21.50 -1.36 3.47
CA ASP A 160 22.32 -2.06 2.47
C ASP A 160 22.03 -1.55 1.05
N HIS A 161 21.03 -0.68 0.91
CA HIS A 161 20.61 -0.13 -0.37
C HIS A 161 21.48 1.06 -0.75
N GLU A 162 22.42 0.82 -1.66
CA GLU A 162 23.15 1.86 -2.35
C GLU A 162 22.42 2.26 -3.64
N GLU A 163 22.09 3.54 -3.77
CA GLU A 163 21.48 4.10 -4.97
C GLU A 163 22.42 3.93 -6.17
N GLY A 164 21.88 3.61 -7.35
CA GLY A 164 22.67 3.42 -8.58
C GLY A 164 23.17 1.99 -8.83
N VAL A 165 23.33 1.17 -7.79
CA VAL A 165 23.81 -0.24 -7.91
C VAL A 165 22.87 -1.13 -8.73
N ALA A 166 21.60 -0.74 -8.80
CA ALA A 166 20.61 -1.40 -9.64
C ALA A 166 20.85 -1.23 -11.15
N PHE A 167 21.68 -0.28 -11.59
CA PHE A 167 21.92 -0.02 -13.01
C PHE A 167 23.26 -0.61 -13.51
N ASP A 168 24.17 -1.00 -12.61
CA ASP A 168 25.45 -1.62 -12.94
C ASP A 168 25.31 -3.11 -13.25
N LYS A 169 25.38 -3.47 -14.53
CA LYS A 169 25.19 -4.85 -15.01
C LYS A 169 26.18 -5.83 -14.39
N ASP A 170 27.44 -5.44 -14.25
CA ASP A 170 28.50 -6.32 -13.72
C ASP A 170 28.31 -6.60 -12.23
N ARG A 171 27.94 -5.57 -11.46
CA ARG A 171 27.68 -5.68 -10.02
C ARG A 171 26.43 -6.53 -9.76
N GLN A 172 25.39 -6.41 -10.58
CA GLN A 172 24.23 -7.31 -10.52
C GLN A 172 24.59 -8.77 -10.84
N HIS A 173 25.44 -8.99 -11.86
CA HIS A 173 25.85 -10.34 -12.24
C HIS A 173 26.64 -11.02 -11.13
N GLN A 174 27.57 -10.31 -10.49
CA GLN A 174 28.33 -10.80 -9.34
C GLN A 174 27.41 -11.15 -8.15
N GLN A 175 26.47 -10.26 -7.79
CA GLN A 175 25.50 -10.55 -6.73
C GLN A 175 24.61 -11.76 -7.06
N LYS A 176 24.23 -11.94 -8.33
CA LYS A 176 23.46 -13.11 -8.76
C LYS A 176 24.27 -14.40 -8.62
N LEU A 177 25.55 -14.40 -9.02
CA LEU A 177 26.45 -15.53 -8.83
C LEU A 177 26.60 -15.87 -7.35
N GLN A 178 26.81 -14.87 -6.50
CA GLN A 178 26.93 -15.07 -5.06
C GLN A 178 25.64 -15.66 -4.46
N ARG A 179 24.46 -15.16 -4.83
CA ARG A 179 23.17 -15.73 -4.39
C ARG A 179 22.99 -17.18 -4.84
N MET A 180 23.45 -17.54 -6.04
CA MET A 180 23.41 -18.93 -6.52
C MET A 180 24.36 -19.82 -5.72
N MET A 181 25.57 -19.34 -5.42
CA MET A 181 26.54 -20.07 -4.60
C MET A 181 26.05 -20.26 -3.17
N ASP A 182 25.49 -19.20 -2.55
CA ASP A 182 24.92 -19.28 -1.20
C ASP A 182 23.70 -20.21 -1.14
N ALA A 183 22.87 -20.22 -2.17
CA ALA A 183 21.75 -21.15 -2.29
C ALA A 183 22.25 -22.60 -2.41
N GLN A 184 23.23 -22.85 -3.28
CA GLN A 184 23.86 -24.17 -3.41
C GLN A 184 24.53 -24.62 -2.12
N ALA A 185 25.22 -23.73 -1.41
CA ALA A 185 25.84 -24.02 -0.13
C ALA A 185 24.79 -24.38 0.94
N ARG A 186 23.69 -23.61 1.02
CA ARG A 186 22.58 -23.90 1.94
C ARG A 186 21.86 -25.21 1.60
N ASP A 187 21.69 -25.51 0.32
CA ASP A 187 21.07 -26.77 -0.12
C ASP A 187 22.01 -27.95 0.15
N ALA A 188 23.32 -27.78 -0.05
CA ALA A 188 24.33 -28.79 0.29
C ALA A 188 24.42 -29.01 1.81
N GLU A 189 24.38 -27.95 2.62
CA GLU A 189 24.35 -28.03 4.08
C GLU A 189 23.05 -28.72 4.56
N ARG A 190 21.90 -28.37 3.96
CA ARG A 190 20.61 -29.02 4.21
C ARG A 190 20.64 -30.51 3.85
N TRP A 191 21.36 -30.89 2.80
CA TRP A 191 21.53 -32.29 2.38
C TRP A 191 22.51 -33.05 3.29
N ALA A 192 23.58 -32.39 3.73
CA ALA A 192 24.62 -32.98 4.59
C ALA A 192 24.19 -33.10 6.06
N ALA A 193 23.16 -32.37 6.50
CA ALA A 193 22.66 -32.45 7.87
C ALA A 193 22.07 -33.86 8.16
N PRO A 194 22.46 -34.52 9.27
CA PRO A 194 21.95 -35.84 9.62
C PRO A 194 20.43 -35.81 9.84
N GLY A 195 19.69 -36.45 8.93
CA GLY A 195 18.21 -36.39 8.83
C GLY A 195 17.69 -35.99 7.44
N GLY A 196 18.57 -35.66 6.48
CA GLY A 196 18.26 -35.16 5.14
C GLY A 196 17.53 -36.11 4.18
N GLU A 197 17.56 -37.43 4.39
CA GLU A 197 16.82 -38.39 3.54
C GLU A 197 15.29 -38.36 3.76
N ASN A 198 14.79 -37.66 4.78
CA ASN A 198 13.35 -37.43 5.00
C ASN A 198 12.92 -35.97 4.66
N GLY A 199 13.64 -35.34 3.73
CA GLY A 199 13.54 -33.91 3.38
C GLY A 199 12.27 -33.44 2.67
N ASP A 200 11.31 -34.33 2.40
CA ASP A 200 10.04 -34.02 1.74
C ASP A 200 8.93 -33.59 2.73
N GLY A 201 9.14 -33.87 4.02
CA GLY A 201 8.16 -33.59 5.07
C GLY A 201 7.95 -32.10 5.36
N GLY A 202 8.93 -31.23 5.04
CA GLY A 202 8.85 -29.79 5.30
C GLY A 202 7.86 -29.05 4.39
N ALA A 203 7.87 -29.38 3.09
CA ALA A 203 6.91 -28.87 2.13
C ALA A 203 5.50 -29.44 2.40
N MET A 204 5.41 -30.72 2.75
CA MET A 204 4.15 -31.39 3.09
C MET A 204 3.52 -30.85 4.39
N ARG A 205 4.33 -30.53 5.42
CA ARG A 205 3.87 -29.89 6.67
C ARG A 205 3.35 -28.47 6.48
N LYS A 206 3.96 -27.67 5.59
CA LYS A 206 3.43 -26.33 5.25
C LYS A 206 2.07 -26.44 4.54
N ASN A 207 1.91 -27.42 3.66
CA ASN A 207 0.64 -27.66 2.99
C ASN A 207 -0.46 -28.10 3.97
N GLN A 208 -0.16 -28.96 4.95
CA GLN A 208 -1.12 -29.35 6.00
C GLN A 208 -1.56 -28.19 6.90
N ARG A 209 -0.72 -27.16 7.14
CA ARG A 209 -1.13 -25.95 7.86
C ARG A 209 -2.15 -25.12 7.09
N ASN A 210 -2.03 -25.06 5.76
CA ASN A 210 -2.95 -24.36 4.88
C ASN A 210 -4.24 -25.14 4.58
N SER A 211 -4.29 -26.45 4.87
CA SER A 211 -5.52 -27.26 4.76
C SER A 211 -6.52 -27.05 5.91
N ARG A 212 -6.19 -26.21 6.91
CA ARG A 212 -7.10 -25.90 8.03
C ARG A 212 -8.09 -24.81 7.59
N PRO A 213 -9.37 -25.13 7.37
CA PRO A 213 -10.34 -24.16 6.90
C PRO A 213 -10.57 -23.06 7.96
N PRO A 214 -10.68 -21.79 7.56
CA PRO A 214 -10.99 -20.69 8.46
C PRO A 214 -12.42 -20.80 9.03
N ALA A 215 -12.76 -19.92 9.96
CA ALA A 215 -14.14 -19.78 10.45
C ALA A 215 -15.07 -19.44 9.28
N LYS A 216 -16.24 -20.06 9.23
CA LYS A 216 -17.26 -19.72 8.22
C LYS A 216 -17.92 -18.39 8.60
N ALA A 217 -18.40 -17.64 7.60
CA ALA A 217 -19.16 -16.42 7.85
C ALA A 217 -20.41 -16.72 8.69
N GLY A 218 -20.57 -16.02 9.83
CA GLY A 218 -21.68 -16.22 10.78
C GLY A 218 -21.46 -17.32 11.84
N GLU A 219 -20.32 -18.02 11.81
CA GLU A 219 -19.99 -19.07 12.78
C GLU A 219 -19.43 -18.46 14.07
N SER A 220 -19.96 -18.84 15.24
CA SER A 220 -19.45 -18.35 16.52
C SER A 220 -18.06 -18.95 16.80
N TRP A 221 -17.25 -18.26 17.61
CA TRP A 221 -15.95 -18.80 18.01
C TRP A 221 -16.11 -20.09 18.85
N ARG A 222 -17.23 -20.31 19.54
CA ARG A 222 -17.43 -21.60 20.23
C ARG A 222 -17.59 -22.74 19.23
N ASP A 223 -18.44 -22.56 18.23
CA ASP A 223 -18.72 -23.58 17.21
C ASP A 223 -17.50 -23.85 16.32
N PHE A 224 -16.74 -22.81 15.97
CA PHE A 224 -15.49 -22.95 15.22
C PHE A 224 -14.42 -23.72 16.02
N ALA A 225 -14.37 -23.55 17.34
CA ALA A 225 -13.45 -24.28 18.21
C ALA A 225 -13.83 -25.76 18.35
N GLU A 226 -15.11 -26.06 18.58
CA GLU A 226 -15.61 -27.44 18.70
C GLU A 226 -15.41 -28.22 17.41
N ARG A 227 -15.75 -27.64 16.26
CA ARG A 227 -15.52 -28.25 14.95
C ARG A 227 -14.06 -28.59 14.69
N ARG A 228 -13.12 -27.80 15.21
CA ARG A 228 -11.69 -28.12 15.12
C ARG A 228 -11.31 -29.26 16.05
N LYS A 229 -11.87 -29.33 17.26
CA LYS A 229 -11.68 -30.44 18.19
C LYS A 229 -12.18 -31.76 17.61
N GLU A 230 -13.42 -31.79 17.10
CA GLU A 230 -14.02 -32.98 16.47
C GLU A 230 -13.21 -33.51 15.29
N LYS A 231 -12.66 -32.62 14.46
CA LYS A 231 -11.88 -33.00 13.27
C LYS A 231 -10.40 -33.33 13.57
N GLY A 232 -10.00 -33.34 14.84
CA GLY A 232 -8.59 -33.56 15.22
C GLY A 232 -7.66 -32.43 14.75
N TRP A 233 -8.21 -31.25 14.44
CA TRP A 233 -7.46 -30.05 14.05
C TRP A 233 -7.24 -29.07 15.19
N ALA A 234 -7.82 -29.35 16.36
CA ALA A 234 -7.44 -28.70 17.60
C ALA A 234 -5.94 -28.92 17.81
N ALA A 235 -5.29 -27.91 18.40
CA ALA A 235 -3.98 -28.16 18.96
C ALA A 235 -4.17 -29.25 20.00
N GLU A 236 -3.56 -30.41 19.78
CA GLU A 236 -3.35 -31.42 20.82
C GLU A 236 -2.91 -30.66 22.08
N GLU A 237 -3.66 -30.80 23.17
CA GLU A 237 -3.24 -30.31 24.47
C GLU A 237 -1.95 -31.06 24.77
N ARG A 238 -0.82 -30.46 24.38
CA ARG A 238 0.47 -30.87 24.88
C ARG A 238 0.35 -30.69 26.38
N GLU A 239 0.32 -31.80 27.12
CA GLU A 239 0.57 -31.77 28.56
C GLU A 239 1.88 -30.99 28.74
N GLU A 240 1.76 -29.75 29.21
CA GLU A 240 2.92 -28.94 29.54
C GLU A 240 3.53 -29.57 30.79
N THR A 241 4.53 -30.42 30.61
CA THR A 241 5.41 -30.81 31.70
C THR A 241 6.00 -29.54 32.31
N GLU A 242 6.23 -29.52 33.62
CA GLU A 242 6.77 -28.34 34.32
C GLU A 242 8.08 -27.84 33.69
N GLU A 243 8.89 -28.74 33.14
CA GLU A 243 10.10 -28.41 32.38
C GLU A 243 9.81 -27.61 31.10
N GLY A 244 8.74 -27.95 30.37
CA GLY A 244 8.31 -27.22 29.18
C GLY A 244 7.81 -25.81 29.52
N ALA A 245 7.06 -25.68 30.62
CA ALA A 245 6.61 -24.40 31.14
C ALA A 245 7.79 -23.52 31.61
N ALA A 246 8.79 -24.12 32.26
CA ALA A 246 10.01 -23.43 32.69
C ALA A 246 10.81 -22.89 31.50
N LYS A 247 11.08 -23.71 30.48
CA LYS A 247 11.79 -23.28 29.25
C LYS A 247 11.08 -22.13 28.55
N ARG A 248 9.74 -22.15 28.52
CA ARG A 248 8.93 -21.09 27.90
C ARG A 248 8.94 -19.79 28.73
N ARG A 249 8.99 -19.87 30.05
CA ARG A 249 9.16 -18.70 30.93
C ARG A 249 10.54 -18.08 30.74
N GLU A 250 11.58 -18.91 30.65
CA GLU A 250 12.95 -18.47 30.42
C GLU A 250 13.11 -17.81 29.05
N ALA A 251 12.59 -18.42 27.98
CA ALA A 251 12.58 -17.83 26.64
C ALA A 251 11.83 -16.48 26.60
N LYS A 252 10.74 -16.33 27.36
CA LYS A 252 10.02 -15.04 27.49
C LYS A 252 10.87 -14.00 28.23
N ARG A 253 11.64 -14.41 29.24
CA ARG A 253 12.54 -13.52 29.99
C ARG A 253 13.66 -13.00 29.09
N VAL A 254 14.34 -13.91 28.40
CA VAL A 254 15.43 -13.58 27.44
C VAL A 254 14.93 -12.61 26.37
N ARG A 255 13.77 -12.89 25.76
CA ARG A 255 13.20 -12.00 24.73
C ARG A 255 12.82 -10.61 25.27
N ARG A 256 12.51 -10.49 26.57
CA ARG A 256 12.19 -9.21 27.20
C ARG A 256 13.47 -8.43 27.51
N GLU A 257 14.52 -9.14 27.92
CA GLU A 257 15.87 -8.59 28.15
C GLU A 257 16.49 -8.10 26.83
N GLU A 258 16.41 -8.87 25.73
CA GLU A 258 16.86 -8.45 24.39
C GLU A 258 16.14 -7.20 23.87
N LYS A 259 14.83 -7.07 24.15
CA LYS A 259 14.08 -5.87 23.77
C LYS A 259 14.47 -4.66 24.61
N ALA A 260 14.80 -4.86 25.87
CA ALA A 260 15.26 -3.79 26.74
C ALA A 260 16.65 -3.31 26.33
N SER A 261 17.57 -4.23 25.98
CA SER A 261 18.90 -3.87 25.49
C SER A 261 18.86 -3.17 24.13
N GLN A 262 18.00 -3.62 23.20
CA GLN A 262 17.79 -2.93 21.92
C GLN A 262 17.18 -1.54 22.10
N GLY A 263 16.30 -1.35 23.10
CA GLY A 263 15.76 -0.04 23.46
C GLY A 263 16.84 0.91 23.98
N GLN A 264 17.69 0.44 24.89
CA GLN A 264 18.80 1.22 25.45
C GLN A 264 19.86 1.58 24.41
N GLN A 265 20.17 0.67 23.47
CA GLN A 265 21.06 0.95 22.34
C GLN A 265 20.49 2.05 21.43
N GLN A 266 19.18 2.01 21.15
CA GLN A 266 18.52 3.06 20.36
C GLN A 266 18.41 4.40 21.08
N GLU A 267 18.44 4.42 22.42
CA GLU A 267 18.40 5.64 23.24
C GLU A 267 19.80 6.28 23.36
N GLN A 268 20.85 5.46 23.43
CA GLN A 268 22.25 5.90 23.38
C GLN A 268 22.67 6.42 22.00
N GLU A 269 22.13 5.87 20.90
CA GLU A 269 22.36 6.38 19.54
C GLU A 269 21.60 7.69 19.24
N ARG A 270 20.67 8.10 20.12
CA ARG A 270 19.82 9.31 19.96
C ARG A 270 20.23 10.49 20.85
N SER A 271 21.10 10.27 21.85
CA SER A 271 21.71 11.34 22.67
C SER A 271 23.05 11.75 22.10
#